data_AF-A0A960UYY4-F1
#
_entry.id   AF-A0A960UYY4-F1
#
_cell.length_a   1.000
_cell.length_b   1.000
_cell.length_c   1.000
_cell.angle_alpha   90.00
_cell.angle_beta   90.00
_cell.angle_gamma   90.00
#
_symmetry.space_group_name_H-M   'P 1'
#
loop_
_entity.id
_entity.type
_entity.pdbx_description
1 polymer ?
#
loop_
_entity_poly.entity_id
_entity_poly.type
_entity_poly.pdbx_seq_one_letter_code
_entity_poly.pdbx_strand_id
1 'polypeptide(L)'
;MQIDPDKLVRVLMLLRLTALILFLLNTAHSLHAYVARDVEQLKTTNHCESCDLENANLSFVNLSYARLRGANLKNANLQSANLERADLSQVRLEGADLSRARWVDGRRCKTGSIGTCILD
;
A
#
# COMPACT_ATOMS: atom_id res chain seq x y z
N MET A 1 3.84 22.32 -51.66
CA MET A 1 3.05 21.29 -50.96
C MET A 1 2.11 22.01 -50.01
N GLN A 2 0.83 22.13 -50.36
CA GLN A 2 -0.16 22.90 -49.61
C GLN A 2 -0.83 21.96 -48.60
N ILE A 3 -0.74 22.25 -47.29
CA ILE A 3 -1.39 21.45 -46.26
C ILE A 3 -2.87 21.82 -46.23
N ASP A 4 -3.72 20.81 -46.38
CA ASP A 4 -5.17 20.92 -46.37
C ASP A 4 -5.66 21.33 -44.96
N PRO A 5 -6.36 22.47 -44.81
CA PRO A 5 -6.80 22.97 -43.50
C PRO A 5 -7.74 21.99 -42.78
N ASP A 6 -8.54 21.21 -43.51
CA ASP A 6 -9.42 20.21 -42.92
C ASP A 6 -8.64 19.03 -42.32
N LYS A 7 -7.49 18.68 -42.92
CA LYS A 7 -6.58 17.68 -42.35
C LYS A 7 -5.91 18.21 -41.08
N LEU A 8 -5.54 19.49 -41.05
CA LEU A 8 -4.92 20.11 -39.88
C LEU A 8 -5.88 20.18 -38.68
N VAL A 9 -7.15 20.54 -38.90
CA VAL A 9 -8.18 20.58 -37.84
C VAL A 9 -8.44 19.18 -37.27
N ARG A 10 -8.53 18.15 -38.12
CA ARG A 10 -8.71 16.76 -37.66
C ARG A 10 -7.54 16.26 -36.82
N VAL A 11 -6.30 16.56 -37.23
CA VAL A 11 -5.09 16.18 -36.48
C VAL A 11 -5.05 16.87 -35.11
N LEU A 12 -5.38 18.15 -35.03
CA LEU A 12 -5.44 18.90 -33.76
C LEU A 12 -6.53 18.39 -32.82
N MET A 13 -7.70 18.00 -33.35
CA MET A 13 -8.76 17.38 -32.54
C MET A 13 -8.32 16.03 -31.98
N LEU A 14 -7.65 15.19 -32.78
CA LEU A 14 -7.14 13.90 -32.32
C LEU A 14 -6.08 14.05 -31.23
N LEU A 15 -5.15 15.01 -31.36
CA LEU A 15 -4.13 15.30 -30.34
C LEU A 15 -4.74 15.79 -29.01
N ARG A 16 -5.80 16.60 -29.08
CA ARG A 16 -6.53 17.03 -27.86
C ARG A 16 -7.30 15.89 -27.21
N LEU A 17 -7.91 15.02 -28.01
CA LEU A 17 -8.66 13.86 -27.53
C LEU A 17 -7.73 12.83 -26.87
N THR A 18 -6.57 12.54 -27.48
CA THR A 18 -5.58 11.64 -26.88
C THR A 18 -4.97 12.21 -25.60
N ALA A 19 -4.70 13.52 -25.53
CA ALA A 19 -4.25 14.19 -24.31
C ALA A 19 -5.29 14.13 -23.18
N LEU A 20 -6.58 14.30 -23.50
CA LEU A 20 -7.67 14.18 -22.53
C LEU A 20 -7.82 12.72 -22.05
N ILE A 21 -7.71 11.73 -22.93
CA ILE A 21 -7.72 10.30 -22.57
C ILE A 21 -6.53 9.98 -21.65
N LEU A 22 -5.32 10.43 -21.97
CA LEU A 22 -4.14 10.22 -21.11
C LEU A 22 -4.30 10.90 -19.74
N PHE A 23 -4.85 12.11 -19.69
CA PHE A 23 -5.15 12.81 -18.44
C PHE A 23 -6.19 12.06 -17.59
N LEU A 24 -7.26 11.55 -18.21
CA LEU A 24 -8.31 10.78 -17.55
C LEU A 24 -7.83 9.39 -17.09
N LEU A 25 -6.92 8.74 -17.82
CA LEU A 25 -6.29 7.48 -17.39
C LEU A 25 -5.38 7.69 -16.16
N ASN A 26 -4.78 8.88 -16.05
CA ASN A 26 -3.95 9.24 -14.89
C ASN A 26 -4.79 9.50 -13.63
N THR A 27 -6.00 10.05 -13.79
CA THR A 27 -6.95 10.25 -12.68
C THR A 27 -7.77 9.00 -12.34
N ALA A 28 -7.90 8.05 -13.27
CA ALA A 28 -8.58 6.78 -13.01
C ALA A 28 -7.83 5.86 -12.02
N HIS A 29 -6.53 6.08 -11.80
CA HIS A 29 -5.78 5.41 -10.73
C HIS A 29 -6.25 5.82 -9.33
N SER A 30 -6.93 6.96 -9.17
CA SER A 30 -7.08 7.62 -7.87
C SER A 30 -8.13 7.02 -6.92
N LEU A 31 -8.97 6.06 -7.34
CA LEU A 31 -10.02 5.48 -6.49
C LEU A 31 -9.68 4.10 -5.89
N HIS A 32 -8.64 3.43 -6.40
CA HIS A 32 -8.06 2.21 -5.81
C HIS A 32 -6.65 2.44 -5.24
N ALA A 33 -6.08 3.63 -5.43
CA ALA A 33 -4.68 3.93 -5.12
C ALA A 33 -4.41 4.52 -3.74
N TYR A 34 -5.40 4.71 -2.87
CA TYR A 34 -5.14 5.27 -1.53
C TYR A 34 -4.40 4.26 -0.65
N VAL A 35 -4.97 3.06 -0.46
CA VAL A 35 -4.27 1.95 0.22
C VAL A 35 -3.00 1.55 -0.54
N ALA A 36 -3.03 1.58 -1.88
CA ALA A 36 -1.85 1.26 -2.68
C ALA A 36 -0.68 2.24 -2.44
N ARG A 37 -0.96 3.52 -2.20
CA ARG A 37 0.07 4.52 -1.89
C ARG A 37 0.74 4.21 -0.56
N ASP A 38 -0.04 3.99 0.49
CA ASP A 38 0.50 3.77 1.83
C ASP A 38 1.25 2.45 1.94
N VAL A 39 0.76 1.40 1.26
CA VAL A 39 1.47 0.11 1.14
C VAL A 39 2.79 0.29 0.39
N GLU A 40 2.80 1.02 -0.72
CA GLU A 40 4.02 1.24 -1.50
C GLU A 40 5.03 2.10 -0.73
N GLN A 41 4.58 3.16 -0.07
CA GLN A 41 5.40 3.98 0.81
C GLN A 41 6.02 3.13 1.92
N LEU A 42 5.23 2.29 2.61
CA LEU A 42 5.74 1.41 3.66
C LEU A 42 6.80 0.45 3.11
N LYS A 43 6.54 -0.20 1.97
CA LYS A 43 7.46 -1.19 1.39
C LYS A 43 8.77 -0.57 0.89
N THR A 44 8.73 0.67 0.44
CA THR A 44 9.91 1.37 -0.11
C THR A 44 10.73 2.08 0.95
N THR A 45 10.07 2.62 1.98
CA THR A 45 10.73 3.50 2.97
C THR A 45 10.83 2.91 4.38
N ASN A 46 10.08 1.84 4.67
CA ASN A 46 9.85 1.34 6.03
C ASN A 46 9.31 2.43 6.98
N HIS A 47 8.64 3.45 6.46
CA HIS A 47 8.08 4.56 7.22
C HIS A 47 6.66 4.87 6.76
N CYS A 48 5.69 4.62 7.63
CA CYS A 48 4.29 4.96 7.41
C CYS A 48 3.60 5.30 8.74
N GLU A 49 3.87 6.49 9.28
CA GLU A 49 3.18 6.98 10.48
C GLU A 49 1.74 7.39 10.14
N SER A 50 0.77 6.88 10.92
CA SER A 50 -0.67 7.15 10.74
C SER A 50 -1.27 6.76 9.37
N CYS A 51 -0.57 5.92 8.60
CA CYS A 51 -1.06 5.43 7.32
C CYS A 51 -2.30 4.53 7.45
N ASP A 52 -3.11 4.49 6.39
CA ASP A 52 -4.22 3.57 6.27
C ASP A 52 -3.81 2.32 5.48
N LEU A 53 -3.56 1.25 6.24
CA LEU A 53 -3.14 -0.05 5.74
C LEU A 53 -4.22 -1.12 6.02
N GLU A 54 -5.47 -0.68 6.19
CA GLU A 54 -6.59 -1.59 6.44
C GLU A 54 -6.77 -2.57 5.26
N ASN A 55 -6.93 -3.86 5.58
CA ASN A 55 -6.99 -4.96 4.61
C ASN A 55 -5.74 -5.11 3.71
N ALA A 56 -4.62 -4.43 4.03
CA ALA A 56 -3.42 -4.51 3.21
C ALA A 56 -2.83 -5.93 3.21
N ASN A 57 -2.36 -6.38 2.05
CA ASN A 57 -1.56 -7.60 1.96
C ASN A 57 -0.07 -7.27 2.15
N LEU A 58 0.42 -7.55 3.36
CA LEU A 58 1.79 -7.39 3.80
C LEU A 58 2.43 -8.74 4.17
N SER A 59 1.88 -9.85 3.67
CA SER A 59 2.43 -11.17 3.90
C SER A 59 3.87 -11.27 3.38
N PHE A 60 4.72 -11.93 4.17
CA PHE A 60 6.16 -12.13 3.90
C PHE A 60 7.01 -10.84 3.76
N VAL A 61 6.44 -9.65 4.01
CA VAL A 61 7.20 -8.40 3.89
C VAL A 61 8.20 -8.27 5.04
N ASN A 62 9.40 -7.77 4.74
CA ASN A 62 10.35 -7.37 5.77
C ASN A 62 10.05 -5.95 6.25
N LEU A 63 9.36 -5.84 7.39
CA LEU A 63 9.02 -4.59 8.08
C LEU A 63 9.91 -4.38 9.33
N SER A 64 11.09 -5.03 9.38
CA SER A 64 11.99 -4.85 10.51
C SER A 64 12.38 -3.37 10.64
N TYR A 65 12.36 -2.83 11.86
CA TYR A 65 12.61 -1.41 12.15
C TYR A 65 11.63 -0.42 11.49
N ALA A 66 10.49 -0.89 10.98
CA ALA A 66 9.51 0.01 10.36
C ALA A 66 8.91 1.00 11.37
N ARG A 67 8.71 2.25 10.94
CA ARG A 67 8.00 3.28 11.71
C ARG A 67 6.53 3.25 11.33
N LEU A 68 5.71 2.61 12.16
CA LEU A 68 4.29 2.40 11.92
C LEU A 68 3.41 3.11 12.95
N ARG A 69 3.95 4.03 13.74
CA ARG A 69 3.21 4.68 14.83
C ARG A 69 1.85 5.21 14.35
N GLY A 70 0.77 4.78 15.01
CA GLY A 70 -0.60 5.19 14.71
C GLY A 70 -1.21 4.59 13.44
N ALA A 71 -0.50 3.74 12.70
CA ALA A 71 -1.02 3.15 11.46
C ALA A 71 -2.25 2.25 11.72
N ASN A 72 -3.18 2.26 10.76
CA ASN A 72 -4.35 1.39 10.75
C ASN A 72 -4.01 0.08 10.01
N LEU A 73 -3.75 -1.02 10.74
CA LEU A 73 -3.48 -2.35 10.18
C LEU A 73 -4.67 -3.31 10.38
N LYS A 74 -5.87 -2.79 10.58
CA LYS A 74 -7.08 -3.60 10.75
C LYS A 74 -7.24 -4.58 9.60
N ASN A 75 -7.53 -5.84 9.93
CA ASN A 75 -7.71 -6.93 8.96
C ASN A 75 -6.54 -7.12 7.96
N ALA A 76 -5.36 -6.52 8.20
CA ALA A 76 -4.22 -6.67 7.30
C ALA A 76 -3.69 -8.11 7.37
N ASN A 77 -3.23 -8.62 6.23
CA ASN A 77 -2.52 -9.90 6.18
C ASN A 77 -1.03 -9.63 6.45
N LEU A 78 -0.56 -10.00 7.64
CA LEU A 78 0.84 -9.92 8.08
C LEU A 78 1.47 -11.31 8.22
N GLN A 79 0.89 -12.33 7.57
CA GLN A 79 1.38 -13.70 7.67
C GLN A 79 2.86 -13.78 7.30
N SER A 80 3.66 -14.37 8.17
CA SER A 80 5.12 -14.50 8.01
C SER A 80 5.89 -13.20 7.77
N ALA A 81 5.29 -12.02 8.00
CA ALA A 81 5.99 -10.74 7.94
C ALA A 81 7.03 -10.63 9.06
N ASN A 82 8.08 -9.85 8.84
CA ASN A 82 9.06 -9.55 9.87
C ASN A 82 8.80 -8.16 10.47
N LEU A 83 8.31 -8.08 11.71
CA LEU A 83 8.06 -6.84 12.44
C LEU A 83 9.12 -6.58 13.53
N GLU A 84 10.24 -7.31 13.53
CA GLU A 84 11.28 -7.16 14.54
C GLU A 84 11.72 -5.70 14.67
N ARG A 85 11.64 -5.17 15.90
CA ARG A 85 11.96 -3.78 16.25
C ARG A 85 11.14 -2.70 15.52
N ALA A 86 10.01 -3.05 14.89
CA ALA A 86 9.09 -2.05 14.37
C ALA A 86 8.45 -1.24 15.51
N ASP A 87 8.27 0.06 15.30
CA ASP A 87 7.50 0.90 16.22
C ASP A 87 6.00 0.74 15.92
N LEU A 88 5.33 -0.06 16.77
CA LEU A 88 3.88 -0.31 16.70
C LEU A 88 3.08 0.52 17.71
N SER A 89 3.65 1.62 18.23
CA SER A 89 2.95 2.50 19.16
C SER A 89 1.64 3.00 18.56
N GLN A 90 0.52 2.82 19.26
CA GLN A 90 -0.82 3.26 18.83
C GLN A 90 -1.33 2.61 17.53
N VAL A 91 -0.72 1.53 17.07
CA VAL A 91 -1.19 0.78 15.88
C VAL A 91 -2.49 0.04 16.18
N ARG A 92 -3.38 0.01 15.18
CA ARG A 92 -4.64 -0.75 15.23
C ARG A 92 -4.45 -2.08 14.50
N LEU A 93 -4.54 -3.19 15.23
CA LEU A 93 -4.31 -4.55 14.70
C LEU A 93 -5.57 -5.41 14.70
N GLU A 94 -6.74 -4.88 15.03
CA GLU A 94 -7.96 -5.69 15.15
C GLU A 94 -8.22 -6.49 13.86
N GLY A 95 -8.25 -7.81 13.98
CA GLY A 95 -8.44 -8.73 12.84
C GLY A 95 -7.20 -9.00 11.97
N ALA A 96 -6.06 -8.36 12.23
CA ALA A 96 -4.84 -8.58 11.46
C ALA A 96 -4.30 -10.01 11.65
N ASP A 97 -3.93 -10.69 10.57
CA ASP A 97 -3.38 -12.04 10.65
C ASP A 97 -1.85 -12.00 10.81
N LEU A 98 -1.38 -12.28 12.03
CA LEU A 98 0.02 -12.31 12.42
C LEU A 98 0.61 -13.73 12.41
N SER A 99 -0.10 -14.71 11.82
CA SER A 99 0.36 -16.10 11.81
C SER A 99 1.77 -16.20 11.27
N ARG A 100 2.67 -16.81 12.05
CA ARG A 100 4.08 -17.04 11.68
C ARG A 100 4.93 -15.78 11.51
N ALA A 101 4.40 -14.60 11.79
CA ALA A 101 5.16 -13.36 11.77
C ALA A 101 6.28 -13.38 12.82
N ARG A 102 7.37 -12.66 12.57
CA ARG A 102 8.35 -12.32 13.60
C ARG A 102 7.89 -11.05 14.29
N TRP A 103 7.64 -11.10 15.60
CA TRP A 103 7.13 -9.99 16.39
C TRP A 103 8.21 -8.96 16.72
N VAL A 104 7.81 -7.83 17.32
CA VAL A 104 8.70 -6.70 17.64
C VAL A 104 9.88 -7.08 18.53
N ASP A 105 9.74 -8.13 19.34
CA ASP A 105 10.78 -8.67 20.22
C ASP A 105 11.60 -9.81 19.59
N GLY A 106 11.38 -10.11 18.31
CA GLY A 106 12.09 -11.14 17.56
C GLY A 106 11.49 -12.54 17.68
N ARG A 107 10.48 -12.77 18.53
CA ARG A 107 9.82 -14.09 18.67
C ARG A 107 8.86 -14.35 17.51
N ARG A 108 8.63 -15.62 17.18
CA ARG A 108 7.71 -16.01 16.11
C ARG A 108 6.31 -16.22 16.69
N CYS A 109 5.31 -15.56 16.11
CA CYS A 109 3.92 -15.78 16.46
C CYS A 109 3.44 -17.14 15.93
N LYS A 110 2.62 -17.86 16.70
CA LYS A 110 2.06 -19.13 16.28
C LYS A 110 0.96 -18.94 15.22
N THR A 111 0.59 -20.03 14.56
CA THR A 111 -0.50 -20.02 13.56
C THR A 111 -1.83 -19.69 14.25
N GLY A 112 -2.65 -18.82 13.65
CA GLY A 112 -3.91 -18.34 14.22
C GLY A 112 -3.77 -17.13 15.15
N SER A 113 -2.61 -16.47 15.16
CA SER A 113 -2.42 -15.20 15.87
C SER A 113 -3.19 -14.09 15.16
N ILE A 114 -4.36 -13.70 15.69
CA ILE A 114 -5.23 -12.67 15.12
C ILE A 114 -5.26 -11.45 16.04
N GLY A 115 -4.85 -10.30 15.50
CA GLY A 115 -4.76 -8.99 16.14
C GLY A 115 -3.78 -8.87 17.31
N THR A 116 -3.28 -9.98 17.81
CA THR A 116 -2.21 -10.05 18.80
C THR A 116 -1.27 -11.20 18.43
N CYS A 117 0.01 -11.05 18.75
CA CYS A 117 0.98 -12.13 18.60
C CYS A 117 0.81 -13.12 19.75
N ILE A 118 0.37 -14.35 19.44
CA ILE A 118 0.29 -15.43 20.41
C ILE A 118 1.54 -16.29 20.26
N LEU A 119 2.16 -16.63 21.37
CA LEU A 119 3.32 -17.53 21.40
C LEU A 119 2.87 -18.94 21.77
N ASP A 120 3.71 -19.91 21.45
CA ASP A 120 3.58 -21.28 21.98
C ASP A 120 4.04 -21.35 23.44
#